data_AF-A0A5P8NDW3-F1
#
_entry.id   AF-A0A5P8NDW3-F1
#
_cell.length_a   1.000
_cell.length_b   1.000
_cell.length_c   1.000
_cell.angle_alpha   90.00
_cell.angle_beta   90.00
_cell.angle_gamma   90.00
#
_symmetry.space_group_name_H-M   'P 1'
#
loop_
_entity.id
_entity.type
_entity.pdbx_description
1 polymer ?
#
loop_
_entity_poly.entity_id
_entity_poly.type
_entity_poly.pdbx_seq_one_letter_code
_entity_poly.pdbx_strand_id
1 'polypeptide(L)'
;MRKILAFILSVSMVSFLYPYTAFSNSNAGYFVVTAYYSPLPDQNYYLTGDYKSEMRLNGKGIAGASGKKVFSGMLAGPKNYKFGTKIHLEGLGVGVIEDRGGAIVNAGNRGYSYDRIDVWVGYGDEGLRRALYWGKRTVKGNIVKQNTQTTLDYNNISAPTWVTKNFKKIPNIFNTGIGKDSDQKLVNNLKKFLISIGVYTGEMNGIYSSDLIDFIYDFQIENKLIKKGTYNGAGYWGGNTRALFLKKYLNGEYDIVEGDKFVENKNHDKGTVLENTDKYKNILQGNVTKKEDIKLLQEVLIKLGIYEGKLTGNYKDLVSTIYDFQISEGIVVSEYTPGAGSYGPKTRAVLQKKYGNYLEIEKKKFEEEERKQELEKKFKELEDLSEKKAKDKLVSLGSPKFGEVSPGVRELQKTLKELGYFDNKDTAIFGDITKTSLIDYQLDKEIIQHTDDMGAGVFGPKTMKSIEADLSKKYLNQLISVLDDKKAG
;
A
#
# COMPACT_ATOMS: atom_id res chain seq x y z
N MET A 1 43.94 52.94 0.79
CA MET A 1 45.01 52.27 1.58
C MET A 1 45.26 53.10 2.85
N ARG A 2 45.60 52.46 3.98
CA ARG A 2 45.44 52.96 5.38
C ARG A 2 43.94 53.05 5.78
N LYS A 3 43.47 52.69 7.00
CA LYS A 3 44.13 52.41 8.30
C LYS A 3 43.14 51.66 9.28
N ILE A 4 43.67 50.92 10.30
CA ILE A 4 43.14 50.76 11.71
C ILE A 4 41.81 49.96 11.92
N LEU A 5 41.51 49.14 12.95
CA LEU A 5 42.18 48.47 14.11
C LEU A 5 41.40 47.13 14.46
N ALA A 6 41.94 46.09 15.12
CA ALA A 6 41.82 45.65 16.56
C ALA A 6 40.40 45.42 17.18
N PHE A 7 40.15 44.56 18.18
CA PHE A 7 41.02 43.94 19.21
C PHE A 7 40.45 42.61 19.83
N ILE A 8 41.31 41.60 20.00
CA ILE A 8 41.45 40.60 21.09
C ILE A 8 40.22 40.03 21.86
N LEU A 9 40.11 38.68 21.88
CA LEU A 9 40.23 37.93 23.14
C LEU A 9 41.15 36.71 22.96
N SER A 10 42.14 36.57 23.85
CA SER A 10 43.19 35.55 23.79
C SER A 10 43.38 34.87 25.15
N VAL A 11 43.39 33.54 25.18
CA VAL A 11 44.14 32.78 26.19
C VAL A 11 44.91 31.67 25.46
N SER A 12 46.23 31.79 25.47
CA SER A 12 47.16 30.85 24.85
C SER A 12 47.64 29.84 25.88
N MET A 13 47.79 28.56 25.53
CA MET A 13 48.69 27.69 26.29
C MET A 13 49.41 26.64 25.42
N VAL A 14 50.65 27.01 25.06
CA VAL A 14 51.85 26.17 24.88
C VAL A 14 51.69 24.82 24.16
N SER A 15 52.18 24.78 22.92
CA SER A 15 52.55 23.55 22.22
C SER A 15 53.78 22.90 22.86
N PHE A 16 53.61 21.75 23.52
CA PHE A 16 54.72 20.82 23.76
C PHE A 16 54.74 19.73 22.68
N LEU A 17 55.77 19.78 21.81
CA LEU A 17 56.13 18.65 20.97
C LEU A 17 56.84 17.60 21.84
N TYR A 18 56.16 16.49 22.13
CA TYR A 18 56.78 15.28 22.67
C TYR A 18 56.87 14.20 21.58
N PRO A 19 58.06 13.67 21.26
CA PRO A 19 58.17 12.44 20.49
C PRO A 19 57.83 11.26 21.39
N TYR A 20 56.57 10.82 21.39
CA TYR A 20 56.16 9.64 22.16
C TYR A 20 56.54 8.35 21.42
N THR A 21 57.69 7.78 21.80
CA THR A 21 58.02 6.38 21.53
C THR A 21 57.70 5.50 22.75
N ALA A 22 57.23 4.28 22.47
CA ALA A 22 57.12 3.11 23.36
C ALA A 22 55.93 2.96 24.36
N PHE A 23 55.06 2.00 23.99
CA PHE A 23 54.50 0.89 24.79
C PHE A 23 53.59 1.07 26.04
N SER A 24 52.51 0.27 26.01
CA SER A 24 51.83 -0.44 27.13
C SER A 24 50.53 0.13 27.75
N ASN A 25 49.55 -0.78 27.85
CA ASN A 25 48.30 -0.80 28.65
C ASN A 25 47.19 0.27 28.47
N SER A 26 46.02 -0.24 28.05
CA SER A 26 44.66 0.22 28.41
C SER A 26 44.35 1.72 28.38
N ASN A 27 44.37 2.34 27.19
CA ASN A 27 43.60 3.57 26.98
C ASN A 27 42.09 3.24 27.01
N ALA A 28 41.42 3.65 28.08
CA ALA A 28 39.97 3.75 28.10
C ALA A 28 39.54 4.86 27.13
N GLY A 29 38.87 4.47 26.05
CA GLY A 29 38.29 5.38 25.08
C GLY A 29 36.80 5.56 25.30
N TYR A 30 36.20 6.44 24.50
CA TYR A 30 34.77 6.45 24.28
C TYR A 30 34.49 5.97 22.85
N PHE A 31 33.31 5.41 22.65
CA PHE A 31 32.78 5.00 21.34
C PHE A 31 31.39 5.60 21.16
N VAL A 32 31.03 5.96 19.93
CA VAL A 32 29.62 6.22 19.59
C VAL A 32 28.98 4.87 19.31
N VAL A 33 28.16 4.37 20.23
CA VAL A 33 27.53 3.04 20.11
C VAL A 33 26.09 3.20 19.67
N THR A 34 25.76 2.62 18.52
CA THR A 34 24.39 2.40 18.05
C THR A 34 24.06 0.90 18.13
N ALA A 35 22.82 0.55 17.83
CA ALA A 35 22.39 -0.84 17.69
C ALA A 35 21.66 -1.06 16.36
N TYR A 36 21.84 -2.26 15.81
CA TYR A 36 21.16 -2.75 14.62
C TYR A 36 20.61 -4.15 14.88
N TYR A 37 19.58 -4.54 14.13
CA TYR A 37 18.90 -5.81 14.30
C TYR A 37 18.73 -6.51 12.95
N SER A 38 18.22 -7.73 12.94
CA SER A 38 17.95 -8.44 11.69
C SER A 38 16.45 -8.60 11.48
N PRO A 39 15.86 -7.91 10.50
CA PRO A 39 14.42 -7.98 10.30
C PRO A 39 13.99 -9.36 9.83
N LEU A 40 12.77 -9.73 10.18
CA LEU A 40 12.07 -10.92 9.70
C LEU A 40 10.98 -10.47 8.72
N PRO A 41 10.66 -11.27 7.68
CA PRO A 41 9.69 -10.89 6.65
C PRO A 41 8.26 -10.69 7.19
N ASP A 42 7.92 -11.28 8.33
CA ASP A 42 6.58 -11.33 8.92
C ASP A 42 6.44 -10.51 10.22
N GLN A 43 7.45 -9.71 10.58
CA GLN A 43 7.40 -8.86 11.78
C GLN A 43 6.33 -7.76 11.65
N ASN A 44 5.79 -7.32 12.79
CA ASN A 44 4.68 -6.39 12.87
C ASN A 44 5.06 -4.93 12.58
N TYR A 45 6.31 -4.52 12.79
CA TYR A 45 6.75 -3.12 12.68
C TYR A 45 8.08 -3.00 11.93
N TYR A 46 8.27 -1.95 11.14
CA TYR A 46 9.52 -1.68 10.42
C TYR A 46 9.86 -0.19 10.52
N LEU A 47 11.15 0.14 10.70
CA LEU A 47 11.60 1.53 10.82
C LEU A 47 11.60 2.27 9.46
N THR A 48 11.98 1.56 8.41
CA THR A 48 11.97 2.04 7.01
C THR A 48 10.64 1.80 6.30
N GLY A 49 9.74 1.05 6.94
CA GLY A 49 8.42 0.70 6.42
C GLY A 49 8.35 -0.52 5.50
N ASP A 50 9.46 -1.09 5.03
CA ASP A 50 9.39 -2.32 4.24
C ASP A 50 10.56 -3.26 4.52
N TYR A 51 10.30 -4.58 4.50
CA TYR A 51 11.30 -5.60 4.79
C TYR A 51 12.58 -5.48 3.94
N LYS A 52 12.47 -5.08 2.67
CA LYS A 52 13.61 -5.01 1.75
C LYS A 52 14.48 -3.77 2.03
N SER A 53 13.87 -2.66 2.42
CA SER A 53 14.58 -1.47 2.91
C SER A 53 15.19 -1.69 4.28
N GLU A 54 14.48 -2.37 5.17
CA GLU A 54 14.93 -2.69 6.52
C GLU A 54 16.15 -3.62 6.49
N MET A 55 16.10 -4.65 5.63
CA MET A 55 17.19 -5.59 5.37
C MET A 55 18.41 -4.91 4.71
N ARG A 56 18.19 -3.83 3.96
CA ARG A 56 19.27 -3.01 3.38
C ARG A 56 19.89 -2.05 4.40
N LEU A 57 19.10 -1.56 5.35
CA LEU A 57 19.57 -0.67 6.42
C LEU A 57 20.34 -1.44 7.51
N ASN A 58 19.77 -2.56 7.99
CA ASN A 58 20.26 -3.29 9.15
C ASN A 58 20.91 -4.65 8.80
N GLY A 59 20.91 -5.06 7.53
CA GLY A 59 21.48 -6.35 7.10
C GLY A 59 20.50 -7.53 7.15
N LYS A 60 20.94 -8.69 6.67
CA LYS A 60 20.09 -9.89 6.47
C LYS A 60 19.97 -10.83 7.67
N GLY A 61 20.80 -10.66 8.71
CA GLY A 61 20.89 -11.62 9.81
C GLY A 61 21.39 -13.01 9.44
N ILE A 62 22.04 -13.17 8.27
CA ILE A 62 22.60 -14.45 7.82
C ILE A 62 24.06 -14.56 8.29
N ALA A 63 24.88 -13.57 7.95
CA ALA A 63 26.28 -13.46 8.33
C ALA A 63 26.73 -12.00 8.33
N GLY A 64 27.69 -11.66 9.19
CA GLY A 64 28.40 -10.39 9.16
C GLY A 64 29.48 -10.38 8.06
N ALA A 65 30.10 -9.23 7.83
CA ALA A 65 31.13 -9.01 6.81
C ALA A 65 32.41 -9.88 6.97
N SER A 66 32.62 -10.53 8.13
CA SER A 66 33.63 -11.57 8.35
C SER A 66 33.30 -12.94 7.72
N GLY A 67 32.05 -13.15 7.30
CA GLY A 67 31.51 -14.44 6.89
C GLY A 67 30.95 -15.30 8.04
N LYS A 68 31.14 -14.90 9.30
CA LYS A 68 30.51 -15.59 10.45
C LYS A 68 29.01 -15.32 10.49
N LYS A 69 28.21 -16.34 10.82
CA LYS A 69 26.78 -16.16 11.15
C LYS A 69 26.62 -15.09 12.23
N VAL A 70 25.51 -14.35 12.24
CA VAL A 70 25.26 -13.37 13.31
C VAL A 70 25.05 -14.07 14.66
N PHE A 71 25.55 -13.46 15.75
CA PHE A 71 25.50 -14.03 17.09
C PHE A 71 25.53 -12.92 18.16
N SER A 72 25.13 -13.24 19.39
CA SER A 72 25.15 -12.25 20.48
C SER A 72 26.56 -11.79 20.83
N GLY A 73 26.80 -10.48 20.80
CA GLY A 73 28.12 -9.89 20.95
C GLY A 73 28.84 -9.62 19.63
N MET A 74 28.19 -9.83 18.48
CA MET A 74 28.68 -9.33 17.19
C MET A 74 28.62 -7.79 17.16
N LEU A 75 29.76 -7.17 16.79
CA LEU A 75 29.90 -5.74 16.57
C LEU A 75 30.22 -5.45 15.10
N ALA A 76 29.62 -4.39 14.57
CA ALA A 76 30.09 -3.72 13.36
C ALA A 76 31.08 -2.61 13.74
N GLY A 77 32.29 -2.64 13.17
CA GLY A 77 33.37 -1.71 13.50
C GLY A 77 34.00 -1.04 12.26
N PRO A 78 34.69 0.11 12.43
CA PRO A 78 35.38 0.78 11.32
C PRO A 78 36.52 -0.06 10.73
N LYS A 79 36.95 0.24 9.50
CA LYS A 79 37.88 -0.61 8.73
C LYS A 79 39.27 -0.78 9.36
N ASN A 80 39.73 0.15 10.19
CA ASN A 80 41.02 0.06 10.90
C ASN A 80 41.02 -1.06 11.97
N TYR A 81 39.86 -1.45 12.48
CA TYR A 81 39.73 -2.58 13.39
C TYR A 81 39.69 -3.90 12.62
N LYS A 82 40.69 -4.77 12.84
CA LYS A 82 40.70 -6.12 12.25
C LYS A 82 39.49 -6.92 12.74
N PHE A 83 38.97 -7.82 11.91
CA PHE A 83 37.98 -8.80 12.36
C PHE A 83 38.55 -9.62 13.54
N GLY A 84 37.68 -10.01 14.47
CA GLY A 84 38.07 -10.58 15.75
C GLY A 84 38.53 -9.56 16.81
N THR A 85 38.61 -8.25 16.53
CA THR A 85 38.97 -7.27 17.58
C THR A 85 37.89 -7.21 18.65
N LYS A 86 38.27 -7.45 19.91
CA LYS A 86 37.36 -7.47 21.06
C LYS A 86 37.34 -6.11 21.76
N ILE A 87 36.15 -5.64 22.08
CA ILE A 87 35.93 -4.36 22.77
C ILE A 87 35.03 -4.62 23.98
N HIS A 88 35.50 -4.22 25.15
CA HIS A 88 34.66 -4.09 26.33
C HIS A 88 33.93 -2.74 26.26
N LEU A 89 32.60 -2.78 26.34
CA LEU A 89 31.71 -1.61 26.38
C LEU A 89 31.04 -1.58 27.76
N GLU A 90 31.21 -0.47 28.49
CA GLU A 90 30.66 -0.33 29.84
C GLU A 90 29.12 -0.44 29.82
N GLY A 91 28.57 -1.31 30.68
CA GLY A 91 27.14 -1.64 30.72
C GLY A 91 26.64 -2.64 29.66
N LEU A 92 27.49 -3.04 28.68
CA LEU A 92 27.16 -4.08 27.69
C LEU A 92 28.05 -5.32 27.76
N GLY A 93 29.26 -5.21 28.32
CA GLY A 93 30.23 -6.31 28.36
C GLY A 93 31.11 -6.37 27.11
N VAL A 94 31.69 -7.53 26.83
CA VAL A 94 32.67 -7.71 25.75
C VAL A 94 31.98 -8.18 24.47
N GLY A 95 32.02 -7.34 23.44
CA GLY A 95 31.67 -7.69 22.06
C GLY A 95 32.90 -7.90 21.18
N VAL A 96 32.69 -8.41 19.96
CA VAL A 96 33.75 -8.69 18.99
C VAL A 96 33.39 -8.19 17.60
N ILE A 97 34.33 -7.49 16.96
CA ILE A 97 34.17 -6.92 15.62
C ILE A 97 34.21 -8.03 14.58
N GLU A 98 33.04 -8.35 14.02
CA GLU A 98 32.86 -9.38 12.98
C GLU A 98 32.00 -8.87 11.81
N ASP A 99 31.55 -7.61 11.86
CA ASP A 99 30.71 -6.99 10.82
C ASP A 99 31.17 -5.58 10.42
N ARG A 100 30.51 -5.00 9.40
CA ARG A 100 30.77 -3.68 8.80
C ARG A 100 29.46 -3.02 8.38
N GLY A 101 29.31 -1.72 8.63
CA GLY A 101 28.18 -0.93 8.12
C GLY A 101 28.63 0.34 7.40
N GLY A 102 27.88 0.77 6.38
CA GLY A 102 28.21 1.95 5.56
C GLY A 102 28.14 3.30 6.30
N ALA A 103 27.67 3.30 7.55
CA ALA A 103 27.63 4.45 8.45
C ALA A 103 28.56 4.31 9.67
N ILE A 104 29.39 3.25 9.70
CA ILE A 104 30.34 2.92 10.76
C ILE A 104 31.72 3.45 10.35
N VAL A 105 32.18 4.48 11.06
CA VAL A 105 33.31 5.33 10.66
C VAL A 105 34.20 5.66 11.85
N ASN A 106 35.44 6.05 11.57
CA ASN A 106 36.37 6.47 12.60
C ASN A 106 36.09 7.89 13.13
N ALA A 107 36.59 8.18 14.32
CA ALA A 107 36.64 9.51 14.91
C ALA A 107 37.15 10.56 13.91
N GLY A 108 36.62 11.78 13.99
CA GLY A 108 36.83 12.86 13.02
C GLY A 108 35.99 12.74 11.75
N ASN A 109 35.48 11.56 11.39
CA ASN A 109 34.65 11.39 10.20
C ASN A 109 33.16 11.63 10.50
N ARG A 110 32.46 12.24 9.54
CA ARG A 110 31.01 12.53 9.63
C ARG A 110 30.58 13.27 10.92
N GLY A 111 31.48 14.08 11.49
CA GLY A 111 31.22 14.87 12.70
C GLY A 111 31.24 14.09 14.03
N TYR A 112 31.73 12.84 14.05
CA TYR A 112 31.84 12.07 15.29
C TYR A 112 33.17 12.28 16.00
N SER A 113 33.14 12.66 17.28
CA SER A 113 34.35 12.81 18.12
C SER A 113 35.03 11.49 18.48
N TYR A 114 34.34 10.36 18.30
CA TYR A 114 34.79 9.03 18.68
C TYR A 114 34.46 8.01 17.58
N ASP A 115 35.18 6.88 17.56
CA ASP A 115 34.90 5.78 16.64
C ASP A 115 33.47 5.26 16.85
N ARG A 116 32.73 5.08 15.76
CA ARG A 116 31.37 4.52 15.83
C ARG A 116 31.42 3.00 15.81
N ILE A 117 30.65 2.37 16.69
CA ILE A 117 30.42 0.92 16.76
C ILE A 117 28.91 0.68 16.64
N ASP A 118 28.51 -0.40 15.96
CA ASP A 118 27.12 -0.88 15.94
C ASP A 118 27.04 -2.24 16.64
N VAL A 119 26.09 -2.42 17.55
CA VAL A 119 25.86 -3.68 18.28
C VAL A 119 24.70 -4.43 17.63
N TRP A 120 24.88 -5.72 17.33
CA TRP A 120 23.77 -6.55 16.85
C TRP A 120 22.87 -6.97 18.03
N VAL A 121 21.56 -6.69 17.94
CA VAL A 121 20.60 -6.85 19.06
C VAL A 121 19.42 -7.79 18.77
N GLY A 122 19.61 -8.80 17.92
CA GLY A 122 18.63 -9.86 17.69
C GLY A 122 17.76 -9.67 16.44
N TYR A 123 16.60 -10.33 16.42
CA TYR A 123 15.72 -10.45 15.25
C TYR A 123 14.33 -9.85 15.46
N GLY A 124 13.64 -9.54 14.35
CA GLY A 124 12.21 -9.26 14.35
C GLY A 124 11.80 -7.98 15.08
N ASP A 125 10.52 -7.90 15.48
CA ASP A 125 10.00 -6.77 16.27
C ASP A 125 10.75 -6.57 17.59
N GLU A 126 11.22 -7.66 18.20
CA GLU A 126 12.00 -7.58 19.43
C GLU A 126 13.37 -6.92 19.21
N GLY A 127 14.08 -7.32 18.16
CA GLY A 127 15.33 -6.69 17.75
C GLY A 127 15.15 -5.22 17.41
N LEU A 128 14.08 -4.87 16.68
CA LEU A 128 13.71 -3.48 16.40
C LEU A 128 13.51 -2.69 17.70
N ARG A 129 12.73 -3.23 18.65
CA ARG A 129 12.49 -2.56 19.94
C ARG A 129 13.77 -2.39 20.76
N ARG A 130 14.67 -3.38 20.79
CA ARG A 130 15.99 -3.25 21.44
C ARG A 130 16.83 -2.17 20.78
N ALA A 131 16.88 -2.12 19.45
CA ALA A 131 17.65 -1.14 18.70
C ALA A 131 17.15 0.30 18.92
N LEU A 132 15.82 0.50 18.89
CA LEU A 132 15.18 1.80 19.16
C LEU A 132 15.37 2.25 20.62
N TYR A 133 15.20 1.34 21.58
CA TYR A 133 15.39 1.64 23.01
C TYR A 133 16.85 1.96 23.34
N TRP A 134 17.79 1.27 22.70
CA TRP A 134 19.21 1.58 22.80
C TRP A 134 19.53 2.96 22.19
N GLY A 135 19.13 3.20 20.93
CA GLY A 135 19.36 4.46 20.24
C GLY A 135 20.83 4.73 19.89
N LYS A 136 21.28 5.98 20.00
CA LYS A 136 22.68 6.39 19.80
C LYS A 136 23.23 6.97 21.09
N ARG A 137 24.29 6.38 21.65
CA ARG A 137 24.90 6.80 22.92
C ARG A 137 26.41 6.89 22.80
N THR A 138 27.03 7.74 23.61
CA THR A 138 28.48 7.69 23.83
C THR A 138 28.75 6.75 25.00
N VAL A 139 29.50 5.68 24.77
CA VAL A 139 29.77 4.64 25.76
C VAL A 139 31.27 4.55 25.99
N LYS A 140 31.69 4.47 27.27
CA LYS A 140 33.07 4.24 27.63
C LYS A 140 33.45 2.79 27.34
N GLY A 141 34.61 2.56 26.78
CA GLY A 141 35.05 1.22 26.43
C GLY A 141 36.53 1.14 26.10
N ASN A 142 37.01 -0.08 25.92
CA ASN A 142 38.42 -0.33 25.64
C ASN A 142 38.59 -1.61 24.82
N ILE A 143 39.59 -1.60 23.95
CA ILE A 143 40.04 -2.83 23.28
C ILE A 143 40.58 -3.77 24.37
N VAL A 144 40.22 -5.05 24.30
CA VAL A 144 40.68 -6.10 25.24
C VAL A 144 41.51 -7.16 24.51
N LYS A 145 42.14 -8.06 25.29
CA LYS A 145 42.96 -9.14 24.74
C LYS A 145 42.10 -10.08 23.90
N GLN A 146 42.70 -10.67 22.87
CA GLN A 146 42.01 -11.60 21.95
C GLN A 146 41.41 -12.83 22.65
N ASN A 147 42.03 -13.28 23.74
CA ASN A 147 41.55 -14.41 24.55
C ASN A 147 40.46 -14.04 25.57
N THR A 148 40.13 -12.76 25.78
CA THR A 148 39.02 -12.35 26.65
C THR A 148 37.70 -12.91 26.10
N GLN A 149 36.89 -13.55 26.94
CA GLN A 149 35.60 -14.13 26.52
C GLN A 149 34.63 -13.04 26.05
N THR A 150 33.84 -13.33 25.02
CA THR A 150 32.70 -12.48 24.60
C THR A 150 31.58 -12.64 25.63
N THR A 151 31.13 -11.53 26.23
CA THR A 151 30.14 -11.54 27.32
C THR A 151 28.91 -10.67 27.04
N LEU A 152 28.87 -9.97 25.91
CA LEU A 152 27.71 -9.16 25.51
C LEU A 152 26.54 -10.07 25.11
N ASP A 153 25.52 -10.11 25.96
CA ASP A 153 24.23 -10.73 25.68
C ASP A 153 23.19 -9.64 25.33
N TYR A 154 22.68 -9.64 24.09
CA TYR A 154 21.64 -8.69 23.68
C TYR A 154 20.31 -8.91 24.40
N ASN A 155 20.06 -10.10 24.97
CA ASN A 155 18.83 -10.37 25.72
C ASN A 155 18.73 -9.51 26.99
N ASN A 156 19.86 -9.04 27.52
CA ASN A 156 19.92 -8.08 28.63
C ASN A 156 19.55 -6.64 28.23
N ILE A 157 19.40 -6.35 26.92
CA ILE A 157 18.88 -5.06 26.44
C ILE A 157 17.36 -5.16 26.38
N SER A 158 16.68 -4.28 27.11
CA SER A 158 15.22 -4.23 27.17
C SER A 158 14.59 -3.98 25.79
N ALA A 159 13.48 -4.67 25.50
CA ALA A 159 12.70 -4.56 24.27
C ALA A 159 11.28 -3.98 24.51
N PRO A 160 11.11 -2.84 25.22
CA PRO A 160 9.81 -2.42 25.75
C PRO A 160 8.84 -2.03 24.64
N THR A 161 7.60 -2.52 24.72
CA THR A 161 6.57 -2.39 23.66
C THR A 161 6.21 -0.95 23.30
N TRP A 162 6.39 0.01 24.21
CA TRP A 162 6.04 1.41 23.96
C TRP A 162 6.90 2.10 22.89
N VAL A 163 8.13 1.64 22.61
CA VAL A 163 8.99 2.28 21.60
C VAL A 163 8.46 2.13 20.17
N THR A 164 7.60 1.14 19.93
CA THR A 164 6.88 0.92 18.67
C THR A 164 5.40 1.31 18.74
N LYS A 165 4.93 1.98 19.82
CA LYS A 165 3.50 2.31 20.01
C LYS A 165 2.91 3.13 18.85
N ASN A 166 3.69 4.06 18.31
CA ASN A 166 3.28 4.96 17.24
C ASN A 166 3.70 4.46 15.84
N PHE A 167 4.28 3.25 15.74
CA PHE A 167 4.66 2.68 14.46
C PHE A 167 3.43 2.02 13.84
N LYS A 168 3.21 2.25 12.55
CA LYS A 168 2.17 1.52 11.80
C LYS A 168 2.47 0.04 11.78
N LYS A 169 1.48 -0.75 12.20
CA LYS A 169 1.55 -2.21 12.19
C LYS A 169 1.39 -2.69 10.75
N ILE A 170 2.36 -3.45 10.23
CA ILE A 170 2.29 -4.05 8.89
C ILE A 170 1.58 -5.42 9.00
N PRO A 171 0.40 -5.60 8.39
CA PRO A 171 -0.27 -6.90 8.39
C PRO A 171 0.42 -7.88 7.41
N ASN A 172 0.33 -9.18 7.72
CA ASN A 172 1.00 -10.24 6.94
C ASN A 172 0.54 -10.33 5.47
N ILE A 173 -0.57 -9.68 5.11
CA ILE A 173 -1.07 -9.55 3.73
C ILE A 173 -0.06 -8.89 2.78
N PHE A 174 0.93 -8.14 3.28
CA PHE A 174 1.99 -7.58 2.45
C PHE A 174 3.12 -8.58 2.12
N ASN A 175 3.20 -9.72 2.82
CA ASN A 175 4.30 -10.67 2.71
C ASN A 175 3.93 -11.93 1.90
N THR A 176 2.65 -12.34 1.94
CA THR A 176 2.09 -13.41 1.10
C THR A 176 1.43 -12.83 -0.16
N GLY A 177 1.58 -13.50 -1.31
CA GLY A 177 0.86 -13.14 -2.54
C GLY A 177 -0.57 -13.70 -2.49
N ILE A 178 -1.57 -12.92 -2.89
CA ILE A 178 -2.98 -13.29 -2.77
C ILE A 178 -3.66 -13.14 -4.14
N GLY A 179 -4.53 -14.09 -4.48
CA GLY A 179 -5.19 -14.24 -5.77
C GLY A 179 -6.37 -15.22 -5.71
N LYS A 180 -6.91 -15.58 -6.89
CA LYS A 180 -8.09 -16.45 -7.03
C LYS A 180 -8.01 -17.77 -6.27
N ASP A 181 -6.86 -18.43 -6.31
CA ASP A 181 -6.64 -19.75 -5.71
C ASP A 181 -6.06 -19.69 -4.29
N SER A 182 -6.15 -18.52 -3.63
CA SER A 182 -5.63 -18.34 -2.26
C SER A 182 -6.63 -18.77 -1.20
N ASP A 183 -6.11 -19.23 -0.06
CA ASP A 183 -6.90 -19.61 1.11
C ASP A 183 -7.86 -18.49 1.56
N GLN A 184 -9.08 -18.88 1.92
CA GLN A 184 -10.19 -17.98 2.28
C GLN A 184 -9.82 -17.02 3.43
N LYS A 185 -8.97 -17.45 4.38
CA LYS A 185 -8.51 -16.63 5.51
C LYS A 185 -7.52 -15.56 5.05
N LEU A 186 -6.68 -15.84 4.05
CA LEU A 186 -5.79 -14.84 3.45
C LEU A 186 -6.58 -13.78 2.70
N VAL A 187 -7.57 -14.19 1.90
CA VAL A 187 -8.44 -13.25 1.18
C VAL A 187 -9.24 -12.38 2.15
N ASN A 188 -9.84 -12.97 3.20
CA ASN A 188 -10.55 -12.21 4.22
C ASN A 188 -9.63 -11.26 5.01
N ASN A 189 -8.38 -11.64 5.29
CA ASN A 189 -7.41 -10.72 5.92
C ASN A 189 -7.09 -9.51 5.02
N LEU A 190 -6.98 -9.72 3.71
CA LEU A 190 -6.78 -8.63 2.73
C LEU A 190 -8.00 -7.72 2.68
N LYS A 191 -9.20 -8.27 2.45
CA LYS A 191 -10.46 -7.51 2.42
C LYS A 191 -10.66 -6.71 3.71
N LYS A 192 -10.49 -7.35 4.87
CA LYS A 192 -10.61 -6.70 6.19
C LYS A 192 -9.62 -5.54 6.37
N PHE A 193 -8.38 -5.69 5.91
CA PHE A 193 -7.40 -4.60 5.95
C PHE A 193 -7.84 -3.43 5.06
N LEU A 194 -8.22 -3.68 3.81
CA LEU A 194 -8.63 -2.64 2.86
C LEU A 194 -9.91 -1.90 3.32
N ILE A 195 -10.89 -2.62 3.89
CA ILE A 195 -12.06 -2.02 4.54
C ILE A 195 -11.63 -1.16 5.74
N SER A 196 -10.70 -1.64 6.57
CA SER A 196 -10.26 -0.92 7.78
C SER A 196 -9.47 0.37 7.52
N ILE A 197 -9.04 0.62 6.28
CA ILE A 197 -8.42 1.87 5.83
C ILE A 197 -9.32 2.66 4.86
N GLY A 198 -10.59 2.26 4.71
CA GLY A 198 -11.61 3.01 3.95
C GLY A 198 -11.52 2.94 2.42
N VAL A 199 -10.65 2.10 1.84
CA VAL A 199 -10.41 2.10 0.37
C VAL A 199 -11.22 1.05 -0.40
N TYR A 200 -11.96 0.18 0.28
CA TYR A 200 -12.68 -0.94 -0.32
C TYR A 200 -13.94 -1.27 0.50
N THR A 201 -15.03 -1.64 -0.18
CA THR A 201 -16.38 -1.79 0.41
C THR A 201 -17.04 -3.15 0.12
N GLY A 202 -16.30 -4.12 -0.43
CA GLY A 202 -16.84 -5.41 -0.84
C GLY A 202 -17.03 -6.45 0.26
N GLU A 203 -17.70 -7.56 -0.10
CA GLU A 203 -18.20 -8.55 0.86
C GLU A 203 -17.11 -9.45 1.49
N MET A 204 -17.30 -9.77 2.77
CA MET A 204 -16.43 -10.63 3.60
C MET A 204 -16.71 -12.14 3.45
N ASN A 205 -17.05 -12.59 2.24
CA ASN A 205 -17.28 -14.00 1.89
C ASN A 205 -15.98 -14.81 1.68
N GLY A 206 -14.81 -14.14 1.70
CA GLY A 206 -13.50 -14.76 1.51
C GLY A 206 -13.20 -15.26 0.10
N ILE A 207 -14.07 -15.00 -0.86
CA ILE A 207 -13.82 -15.23 -2.29
C ILE A 207 -12.97 -14.06 -2.81
N TYR A 208 -11.99 -14.35 -3.67
CA TYR A 208 -11.22 -13.33 -4.39
C TYR A 208 -12.07 -12.82 -5.58
N SER A 209 -13.06 -12.01 -5.24
CA SER A 209 -14.18 -11.59 -6.10
C SER A 209 -13.78 -10.52 -7.13
N SER A 210 -14.65 -10.28 -8.11
CA SER A 210 -14.39 -9.36 -9.24
C SER A 210 -14.12 -7.92 -8.77
N ASP A 211 -14.90 -7.42 -7.82
CA ASP A 211 -14.72 -6.12 -7.17
C ASP A 211 -13.33 -5.96 -6.49
N LEU A 212 -12.79 -7.02 -5.91
CA LEU A 212 -11.43 -7.02 -5.35
C LEU A 212 -10.36 -7.06 -6.45
N ILE A 213 -10.61 -7.79 -7.55
CA ILE A 213 -9.75 -7.83 -8.73
C ILE A 213 -9.70 -6.43 -9.36
N ASP A 214 -10.85 -5.78 -9.53
CA ASP A 214 -11.00 -4.47 -10.15
C ASP A 214 -10.31 -3.39 -9.29
N PHE A 215 -10.58 -3.34 -7.98
CA PHE A 215 -9.87 -2.44 -7.05
C PHE A 215 -8.34 -2.57 -7.14
N ILE A 216 -7.82 -3.80 -7.21
CA ILE A 216 -6.37 -4.04 -7.29
C ILE A 216 -5.84 -3.69 -8.69
N TYR A 217 -6.62 -3.93 -9.74
CA TYR A 217 -6.27 -3.57 -11.11
C TYR A 217 -6.20 -2.06 -11.30
N ASP A 218 -7.18 -1.32 -10.79
CA ASP A 218 -7.22 0.14 -10.84
C ASP A 218 -6.02 0.73 -10.07
N PHE A 219 -5.78 0.26 -8.84
CA PHE A 219 -4.56 0.61 -8.11
C PHE A 219 -3.28 0.34 -8.92
N GLN A 220 -3.19 -0.79 -9.64
CA GLN A 220 -2.04 -1.11 -10.48
C GLN A 220 -1.92 -0.19 -11.71
N ILE A 221 -3.04 0.23 -12.31
CA ILE A 221 -3.08 1.11 -13.49
C ILE A 221 -2.76 2.56 -13.12
N GLU A 222 -3.43 3.12 -12.11
CA GLU A 222 -3.19 4.48 -11.58
C GLU A 222 -1.71 4.69 -11.27
N ASN A 223 -1.11 3.69 -10.63
CA ASN A 223 0.27 3.71 -10.19
C ASN A 223 1.27 3.18 -11.23
N LYS A 224 0.81 2.89 -12.45
CA LYS A 224 1.65 2.48 -13.60
C LYS A 224 2.48 1.22 -13.32
N LEU A 225 1.99 0.34 -12.45
CA LEU A 225 2.58 -0.97 -12.16
C LEU A 225 2.36 -1.96 -13.31
N ILE A 226 1.25 -1.81 -14.04
CA ILE A 226 0.93 -2.54 -15.28
C ILE A 226 0.46 -1.55 -16.35
N LYS A 227 0.37 -2.01 -17.61
CA LYS A 227 -0.27 -1.26 -18.69
C LYS A 227 -1.67 -1.81 -18.96
N LYS A 228 -2.60 -0.97 -19.40
CA LYS A 228 -3.94 -1.37 -19.82
C LYS A 228 -3.86 -2.50 -20.86
N GLY A 229 -4.59 -3.60 -20.61
CA GLY A 229 -4.57 -4.80 -21.46
C GLY A 229 -3.43 -5.80 -21.18
N THR A 230 -2.63 -5.63 -20.12
CA THR A 230 -1.62 -6.63 -19.71
C THR A 230 -2.26 -7.64 -18.75
N TYR A 231 -2.25 -8.94 -19.07
CA TYR A 231 -2.97 -9.95 -18.27
C TYR A 231 -2.17 -10.57 -17.11
N ASN A 232 -0.83 -10.60 -17.20
CA ASN A 232 0.00 -11.30 -16.20
C ASN A 232 0.04 -10.55 -14.85
N GLY A 233 -0.75 -11.02 -13.88
CA GLY A 233 -0.83 -10.45 -12.52
C GLY A 233 -1.76 -9.24 -12.37
N ALA A 234 -2.56 -8.93 -13.39
CA ALA A 234 -3.57 -7.87 -13.35
C ALA A 234 -4.69 -8.21 -12.35
N GLY A 235 -4.95 -7.31 -11.40
CA GLY A 235 -5.91 -7.52 -10.31
C GLY A 235 -5.43 -8.51 -9.23
N TYR A 236 -4.18 -8.98 -9.29
CA TYR A 236 -3.58 -9.83 -8.26
C TYR A 236 -2.79 -9.02 -7.22
N TRP A 237 -2.86 -9.43 -5.96
CA TRP A 237 -2.10 -8.87 -4.84
C TRP A 237 -0.63 -9.36 -4.88
N GLY A 238 0.04 -9.09 -6.00
CA GLY A 238 1.39 -9.54 -6.33
C GLY A 238 2.49 -8.73 -5.65
N GLY A 239 3.76 -9.10 -5.89
CA GLY A 239 4.92 -8.45 -5.25
C GLY A 239 5.01 -6.94 -5.46
N ASN A 240 4.79 -6.47 -6.69
CA ASN A 240 4.86 -5.04 -7.02
C ASN A 240 3.68 -4.25 -6.43
N THR A 241 2.46 -4.81 -6.52
CA THR A 241 1.25 -4.27 -5.89
C THR A 241 1.50 -4.03 -4.39
N ARG A 242 1.89 -5.08 -3.67
CA ARG A 242 2.14 -5.05 -2.23
C ARG A 242 3.21 -4.06 -1.82
N ALA A 243 4.34 -4.06 -2.52
CA ALA A 243 5.46 -3.17 -2.20
C ALA A 243 5.08 -1.68 -2.34
N LEU A 244 4.33 -1.31 -3.38
CA LEU A 244 3.90 0.07 -3.55
C LEU A 244 2.74 0.44 -2.60
N PHE A 245 1.76 -0.44 -2.45
CA PHE A 245 0.63 -0.19 -1.56
C PHE A 245 1.11 -0.01 -0.11
N LEU A 246 2.06 -0.84 0.33
CA LEU A 246 2.69 -0.72 1.64
C LEU A 246 3.39 0.64 1.81
N LYS A 247 4.18 1.06 0.81
CA LYS A 247 4.82 2.37 0.83
C LYS A 247 3.80 3.51 1.01
N LYS A 248 2.70 3.48 0.25
CA LYS A 248 1.63 4.49 0.32
C LYS A 248 0.92 4.52 1.68
N TYR A 249 0.55 3.34 2.18
CA TYR A 249 -0.06 3.17 3.50
C TYR A 249 0.81 3.78 4.60
N LEU A 250 2.12 3.56 4.54
CA LEU A 250 3.03 4.02 5.58
C LEU A 250 3.33 5.52 5.49
N ASN A 251 3.36 6.07 4.26
CA ASN A 251 3.38 7.51 4.02
C ASN A 251 2.13 8.26 4.54
N GLY A 252 1.06 7.53 4.93
CA GLY A 252 -0.19 8.13 5.41
C GLY A 252 -1.23 8.43 4.33
N GLU A 253 -1.03 7.91 3.11
CA GLU A 253 -1.96 8.12 2.00
C GLU A 253 -3.33 7.45 2.20
N TYR A 254 -3.49 6.63 3.25
CA TYR A 254 -4.72 5.94 3.66
C TYR A 254 -5.01 6.05 5.16
N ASP A 255 -4.47 7.08 5.84
CA ASP A 255 -4.79 7.29 7.25
C ASP A 255 -6.19 7.91 7.35
N ILE A 256 -7.11 7.20 8.01
CA ILE A 256 -8.47 7.72 8.27
C ILE A 256 -8.34 8.89 9.24
N VAL A 257 -8.63 10.10 8.76
CA VAL A 257 -8.75 11.29 9.61
C VAL A 257 -9.97 11.10 10.51
N GLU A 258 -9.81 11.29 11.81
CA GLU A 258 -10.83 11.00 12.82
C GLU A 258 -11.96 12.07 12.78
N GLY A 259 -12.83 11.95 11.78
CA GLY A 259 -13.90 12.92 11.47
C GLY A 259 -14.91 12.44 10.42
N ASP A 260 -14.50 11.58 9.47
CA ASP A 260 -15.36 11.13 8.37
C ASP A 260 -16.40 10.08 8.79
N LYS A 261 -17.47 10.56 9.42
CA LYS A 261 -18.79 9.92 9.29
C LYS A 261 -19.44 10.43 8.02
N PHE A 262 -19.73 9.51 7.09
CA PHE A 262 -20.50 9.78 5.89
C PHE A 262 -21.79 10.55 6.21
N VAL A 263 -21.87 11.80 5.73
CA VAL A 263 -23.12 12.56 5.67
C VAL A 263 -23.58 12.54 4.21
N GLU A 264 -24.68 11.83 3.94
CA GLU A 264 -25.42 12.01 2.68
C GLU A 264 -25.82 13.48 2.56
N ASN A 265 -25.27 14.20 1.57
CA ASN A 265 -25.78 15.52 1.24
C ASN A 265 -26.53 15.47 -0.10
N LYS A 266 -27.83 15.21 -0.01
CA LYS A 266 -28.77 15.28 -1.14
C LYS A 266 -28.98 16.74 -1.51
N ASN A 267 -28.21 17.25 -2.47
CA ASN A 267 -28.58 18.37 -3.35
C ASN A 267 -27.54 18.51 -4.49
N HIS A 268 -27.73 17.74 -5.56
CA HIS A 268 -27.04 17.98 -6.82
C HIS A 268 -27.76 19.11 -7.58
N ASP A 269 -27.33 20.35 -7.36
CA ASP A 269 -27.72 21.46 -8.23
C ASP A 269 -26.94 21.37 -9.55
N LYS A 270 -27.62 21.54 -10.68
CA LYS A 270 -27.07 21.28 -12.03
C LYS A 270 -26.34 22.52 -12.57
N GLY A 271 -25.27 22.93 -11.89
CA GLY A 271 -24.31 23.91 -12.38
C GLY A 271 -23.25 23.26 -13.27
N THR A 272 -23.03 23.79 -14.47
CA THR A 272 -22.04 23.21 -15.41
C THR A 272 -20.61 23.40 -14.90
N VAL A 273 -19.78 22.36 -15.01
CA VAL A 273 -18.38 22.34 -14.50
C VAL A 273 -17.49 23.43 -15.14
N LEU A 274 -17.91 23.99 -16.28
CA LEU A 274 -17.16 24.99 -17.06
C LEU A 274 -17.45 26.46 -16.68
N GLU A 275 -18.54 26.79 -15.98
CA GLU A 275 -18.91 28.20 -15.71
C GLU A 275 -18.08 28.90 -14.62
N ASN A 276 -17.23 28.17 -13.89
CA ASN A 276 -16.68 28.65 -12.61
C ASN A 276 -15.22 29.14 -12.62
N THR A 277 -14.51 29.14 -13.77
CA THR A 277 -13.14 29.67 -13.82
C THR A 277 -13.06 31.18 -13.60
N ASP A 278 -14.06 31.95 -14.04
CA ASP A 278 -14.08 33.41 -13.84
C ASP A 278 -14.42 33.80 -12.39
N LYS A 279 -15.21 33.01 -11.66
CA LYS A 279 -15.59 33.27 -10.24
C LYS A 279 -14.37 33.44 -9.32
N TYR A 280 -13.33 32.62 -9.49
CA TYR A 280 -12.12 32.65 -8.63
C TYR A 280 -10.93 33.37 -9.27
N LYS A 281 -11.05 33.84 -10.51
CA LYS A 281 -9.96 34.50 -11.26
C LYS A 281 -9.35 35.67 -10.48
N ASN A 282 -10.20 36.48 -9.85
CA ASN A 282 -9.78 37.63 -9.04
C ASN A 282 -8.94 37.22 -7.82
N ILE A 283 -9.23 36.07 -7.19
CA ILE A 283 -8.48 35.61 -6.00
C ILE A 283 -7.24 34.80 -6.37
N LEU A 284 -7.18 34.22 -7.58
CA LEU A 284 -6.02 33.48 -8.07
C LEU A 284 -4.97 34.40 -8.72
N GLN A 285 -5.39 35.54 -9.30
CA GLN A 285 -4.53 36.45 -10.07
C GLN A 285 -4.38 37.83 -9.40
N GLY A 286 -5.43 38.34 -8.74
CA GLY A 286 -5.47 39.65 -8.09
C GLY A 286 -5.05 39.65 -6.62
N ASN A 287 -5.17 40.81 -5.97
CA ASN A 287 -4.95 40.94 -4.52
C ASN A 287 -6.26 40.70 -3.76
N VAL A 288 -6.23 39.81 -2.76
CA VAL A 288 -7.38 39.51 -1.90
C VAL A 288 -7.42 40.50 -0.74
N THR A 289 -8.33 41.47 -0.80
CA THR A 289 -8.48 42.50 0.25
C THR A 289 -9.92 42.71 0.72
N LYS A 290 -10.92 42.27 -0.05
CA LYS A 290 -12.34 42.37 0.32
C LYS A 290 -12.81 41.12 1.06
N LYS A 291 -13.83 41.27 1.90
CA LYS A 291 -14.46 40.18 2.66
C LYS A 291 -14.97 39.06 1.73
N GLU A 292 -15.50 39.44 0.57
CA GLU A 292 -16.04 38.56 -0.45
C GLU A 292 -14.93 37.77 -1.14
N ASP A 293 -13.81 38.43 -1.48
CA ASP A 293 -12.61 37.78 -2.02
C ASP A 293 -12.02 36.79 -1.01
N ILE A 294 -12.03 37.13 0.29
CA ILE A 294 -11.56 36.23 1.36
C ILE A 294 -12.47 34.99 1.47
N LYS A 295 -13.79 35.14 1.33
CA LYS A 295 -14.70 33.97 1.28
C LYS A 295 -14.44 33.08 0.06
N LEU A 296 -14.17 33.66 -1.11
CA LEU A 296 -13.81 32.90 -2.30
C LEU A 296 -12.47 32.16 -2.14
N LEU A 297 -11.50 32.78 -1.46
CA LEU A 297 -10.24 32.13 -1.10
C LEU A 297 -10.47 30.98 -0.11
N GLN A 298 -11.28 31.18 0.94
CA GLN A 298 -11.68 30.12 1.87
C GLN A 298 -12.37 28.95 1.14
N GLU A 299 -13.26 29.23 0.19
CA GLU A 299 -13.96 28.22 -0.62
C GLU A 299 -12.98 27.40 -1.48
N VAL A 300 -11.99 28.03 -2.12
CA VAL A 300 -10.95 27.33 -2.90
C VAL A 300 -10.04 26.49 -2.01
N LEU A 301 -9.68 26.99 -0.82
CA LEU A 301 -8.86 26.23 0.13
C LEU A 301 -9.62 25.02 0.71
N ILE A 302 -10.93 25.12 0.94
CA ILE A 302 -11.80 23.97 1.30
C ILE A 302 -11.82 22.94 0.17
N LYS A 303 -12.05 23.36 -1.08
CA LYS A 303 -12.05 22.46 -2.25
C LYS A 303 -10.73 21.71 -2.46
N LEU A 304 -9.63 22.29 -2.00
CA LEU A 304 -8.29 21.70 -2.06
C LEU A 304 -7.90 20.91 -0.80
N GLY A 305 -8.77 20.80 0.21
CA GLY A 305 -8.47 20.15 1.49
C GLY A 305 -7.42 20.87 2.34
N ILE A 306 -7.21 22.18 2.10
CA ILE A 306 -6.22 23.01 2.81
C ILE A 306 -6.86 23.74 4.00
N TYR A 307 -8.17 24.00 3.95
CA TYR A 307 -8.91 24.72 4.99
C TYR A 307 -10.18 23.98 5.39
N GLU A 308 -10.40 23.81 6.69
CA GLU A 308 -11.60 23.15 7.26
C GLU A 308 -12.55 24.14 7.96
N GLY A 309 -12.18 25.43 8.01
CA GLY A 309 -12.95 26.46 8.70
C GLY A 309 -14.14 27.00 7.89
N LYS A 310 -14.90 27.91 8.52
CA LYS A 310 -16.11 28.49 7.93
C LYS A 310 -15.78 29.63 6.93
N LEU A 311 -16.69 29.90 6.00
CA LEU A 311 -16.63 31.02 5.04
C LEU A 311 -16.91 32.39 5.72
N THR A 312 -16.06 32.78 6.65
CA THR A 312 -16.22 34.01 7.46
C THR A 312 -15.96 35.30 6.67
N GLY A 313 -15.07 35.25 5.67
CA GLY A 313 -14.52 36.42 5.00
C GLY A 313 -13.52 37.21 5.86
N ASN A 314 -13.02 36.64 6.96
CA ASN A 314 -12.01 37.25 7.81
C ASN A 314 -10.64 36.64 7.51
N TYR A 315 -9.69 37.44 7.01
CA TYR A 315 -8.37 36.94 6.64
C TYR A 315 -7.58 36.38 7.83
N LYS A 316 -7.85 36.84 9.06
CA LYS A 316 -7.18 36.33 10.27
C LYS A 316 -7.38 34.81 10.44
N ASP A 317 -8.52 34.30 10.02
CA ASP A 317 -8.87 32.87 10.11
C ASP A 317 -8.08 32.01 9.11
N LEU A 318 -7.40 32.65 8.15
CA LEU A 318 -6.53 32.01 7.15
C LEU A 318 -5.04 32.12 7.47
N VAL A 319 -4.61 32.91 8.46
CA VAL A 319 -3.16 33.21 8.66
C VAL A 319 -2.35 31.94 8.93
N SER A 320 -2.80 31.06 9.84
CA SER A 320 -2.15 29.76 10.08
C SER A 320 -2.21 28.89 8.83
N THR A 321 -3.42 28.68 8.28
CA THR A 321 -3.65 27.86 7.09
C THR A 321 -2.76 28.24 5.90
N ILE A 322 -2.60 29.54 5.64
CA ILE A 322 -1.74 30.05 4.57
C ILE A 322 -0.27 29.84 4.93
N TYR A 323 0.14 30.00 6.19
CA TYR A 323 1.50 29.69 6.64
C TYR A 323 1.83 28.19 6.51
N ASP A 324 0.95 27.31 6.96
CA ASP A 324 1.10 25.84 6.89
C ASP A 324 1.16 25.37 5.41
N PHE A 325 0.32 25.98 4.55
CA PHE A 325 0.40 25.82 3.10
C PHE A 325 1.72 26.35 2.51
N GLN A 326 2.22 27.49 2.96
CA GLN A 326 3.49 28.05 2.49
C GLN A 326 4.70 27.22 2.93
N ILE A 327 4.66 26.60 4.11
CA ILE A 327 5.71 25.68 4.59
C ILE A 327 5.68 24.38 3.79
N SER A 328 4.51 23.76 3.60
CA SER A 328 4.38 22.50 2.87
C SER A 328 4.77 22.61 1.39
N GLU A 329 4.52 23.77 0.76
CA GLU A 329 4.93 24.08 -0.62
C GLU A 329 6.33 24.72 -0.73
N GLY A 330 7.07 24.91 0.37
CA GLY A 330 8.42 25.48 0.36
C GLY A 330 8.50 26.96 -0.06
N ILE A 331 7.40 27.71 0.06
CA ILE A 331 7.32 29.15 -0.24
C ILE A 331 8.01 29.98 0.85
N VAL A 332 7.92 29.53 2.11
CA VAL A 332 8.59 30.11 3.29
C VAL A 332 9.31 29.02 4.09
N VAL A 333 10.21 29.41 5.00
CA VAL A 333 11.00 28.47 5.82
C VAL A 333 10.76 28.60 7.32
N SER A 334 10.07 29.66 7.75
CA SER A 334 9.69 29.94 9.15
C SER A 334 8.67 31.08 9.22
N GLU A 335 8.01 31.24 10.35
CA GLU A 335 7.09 32.35 10.64
C GLU A 335 7.73 33.74 10.51
N TYR A 336 9.05 33.84 10.68
CA TYR A 336 9.83 35.08 10.51
C TYR A 336 10.18 35.39 9.05
N THR A 337 9.83 34.51 8.10
CA THR A 337 10.07 34.76 6.67
C THR A 337 9.16 35.89 6.19
N PRO A 338 9.67 36.93 5.50
CA PRO A 338 8.83 38.00 4.96
C PRO A 338 7.71 37.46 4.05
N GLY A 339 6.45 37.67 4.47
CA GLY A 339 5.27 37.15 3.78
C GLY A 339 4.74 35.80 4.29
N ALA A 340 5.26 35.26 5.39
CA ALA A 340 4.63 34.16 6.12
C ALA A 340 3.18 34.52 6.52
N GLY A 341 2.26 33.55 6.39
CA GLY A 341 0.82 33.75 6.62
C GLY A 341 0.15 34.72 5.63
N SER A 342 0.86 35.23 4.63
CA SER A 342 0.40 36.27 3.70
C SER A 342 0.14 35.70 2.30
N TYR A 343 -1.03 35.98 1.75
CA TYR A 343 -1.46 35.53 0.42
C TYR A 343 -0.88 36.39 -0.73
N GLY A 344 0.45 36.54 -0.70
CA GLY A 344 1.25 37.27 -1.68
C GLY A 344 1.46 36.50 -3.00
N PRO A 345 2.05 37.13 -4.03
CA PRO A 345 2.09 36.58 -5.40
C PRO A 345 2.64 35.15 -5.54
N LYS A 346 3.64 34.77 -4.73
CA LYS A 346 4.18 33.39 -4.71
C LYS A 346 3.12 32.37 -4.23
N THR A 347 2.44 32.67 -3.14
CA THR A 347 1.34 31.85 -2.59
C THR A 347 0.22 31.68 -3.60
N ARG A 348 -0.15 32.78 -4.29
CA ARG A 348 -1.20 32.77 -5.32
C ARG A 348 -0.83 31.91 -6.52
N ALA A 349 0.40 32.02 -7.03
CA ALA A 349 0.86 31.24 -8.18
C ALA A 349 0.82 29.71 -7.90
N VAL A 350 1.21 29.29 -6.70
CA VAL A 350 1.13 27.87 -6.30
C VAL A 350 -0.33 27.42 -6.11
N LEU A 351 -1.17 28.24 -5.47
CA LEU A 351 -2.60 27.92 -5.31
C LEU A 351 -3.32 27.85 -6.66
N GLN A 352 -3.03 28.76 -7.60
CA GLN A 352 -3.56 28.74 -8.96
C GLN A 352 -3.20 27.44 -9.69
N LYS A 353 -1.96 26.96 -9.56
CA LYS A 353 -1.53 25.68 -10.13
C LYS A 353 -2.29 24.50 -9.52
N LYS A 354 -2.43 24.45 -8.20
CA LYS A 354 -3.19 23.38 -7.51
C LYS A 354 -4.67 23.40 -7.87
N TYR A 355 -5.29 24.58 -7.94
CA TYR A 355 -6.69 24.71 -8.32
C TYR A 355 -6.93 24.34 -9.79
N GLY A 356 -6.01 24.67 -10.69
CA GLY A 356 -6.04 24.19 -12.08
C GLY A 356 -6.01 22.66 -12.17
N ASN A 357 -5.11 22.01 -11.43
CA ASN A 357 -5.04 20.56 -11.36
C ASN A 357 -6.32 19.95 -10.76
N TYR A 358 -6.89 20.56 -9.72
CA TYR A 358 -8.16 20.14 -9.12
C TYR A 358 -9.31 20.20 -10.14
N LEU A 359 -9.44 21.30 -10.89
CA LEU A 359 -10.46 21.40 -11.95
C LEU A 359 -10.28 20.34 -13.05
N GLU A 360 -9.05 19.98 -13.41
CA GLU A 360 -8.78 18.91 -14.37
C GLU A 360 -9.18 17.52 -13.82
N ILE A 361 -9.00 17.29 -12.52
CA ILE A 361 -9.42 16.06 -11.83
C ILE A 361 -10.95 15.99 -11.75
N GLU A 362 -11.63 17.05 -11.30
CA GLU A 362 -13.09 17.10 -11.19
C GLU A 362 -13.76 16.95 -12.56
N LYS A 363 -13.19 17.55 -13.61
CA LYS A 363 -13.66 17.35 -14.98
C LYS A 363 -13.58 15.87 -15.39
N LYS A 364 -12.47 15.19 -15.11
CA LYS A 364 -12.30 13.76 -15.45
C LYS A 364 -13.26 12.86 -14.66
N LYS A 365 -13.47 13.13 -13.37
CA LYS A 365 -14.47 12.42 -12.56
C LYS A 365 -15.88 12.56 -13.15
N PHE A 366 -16.24 13.76 -13.60
CA PHE A 366 -17.55 14.01 -14.21
C PHE A 366 -17.71 13.25 -15.54
N GLU A 367 -16.72 13.34 -16.44
CA GLU A 367 -16.70 12.58 -17.70
C GLU A 367 -16.71 11.05 -17.48
N GLU A 368 -16.08 10.58 -16.41
CA GLU A 368 -16.06 9.17 -16.01
C GLU A 368 -17.39 8.69 -15.42
N GLU A 369 -18.05 9.50 -14.61
CA GLU A 369 -19.37 9.19 -14.03
C GLU A 369 -20.47 9.21 -15.11
N GLU A 370 -20.47 10.16 -16.06
CA GLU A 370 -21.38 10.12 -17.22
C GLU A 370 -21.16 8.84 -18.05
N ARG A 371 -19.90 8.48 -18.31
CA ARG A 371 -19.55 7.25 -19.03
C ARG A 371 -19.94 5.99 -18.26
N LYS A 372 -19.84 6.00 -16.93
CA LYS A 372 -20.27 4.88 -16.07
C LYS A 372 -21.78 4.67 -16.17
N GLN A 373 -22.57 5.75 -16.07
CA GLN A 373 -24.03 5.68 -16.24
C GLN A 373 -24.44 5.21 -17.64
N GLU A 374 -23.71 5.62 -18.69
CA GLU A 374 -23.91 5.11 -20.05
C GLU A 374 -23.60 3.60 -20.16
N LEU A 375 -22.54 3.13 -19.50
CA LEU A 375 -22.15 1.72 -19.47
C LEU A 375 -23.13 0.86 -18.65
N GLU A 376 -23.59 1.34 -17.50
CA GLU A 376 -24.60 0.65 -16.68
C GLU A 376 -25.91 0.46 -17.47
N LYS A 377 -26.38 1.51 -18.16
CA LYS A 377 -27.55 1.41 -19.04
C LYS A 377 -27.34 0.36 -20.14
N LYS A 378 -26.20 0.41 -20.84
CA LYS A 378 -25.86 -0.57 -21.90
C LYS A 378 -25.77 -1.98 -21.35
N PHE A 379 -25.19 -2.17 -20.16
CA PHE A 379 -25.11 -3.48 -19.52
C PHE A 379 -26.50 -4.04 -19.20
N LYS A 380 -27.40 -3.21 -18.66
CA LYS A 380 -28.81 -3.61 -18.42
C LYS A 380 -29.52 -4.05 -19.70
N GLU A 381 -29.34 -3.31 -20.79
CA GLU A 381 -29.90 -3.68 -22.11
C GLU A 381 -29.37 -5.05 -22.61
N LEU A 382 -28.13 -5.42 -22.28
CA LEU A 382 -27.55 -6.72 -22.60
C LEU A 382 -28.04 -7.85 -21.68
N GLU A 383 -28.22 -7.59 -20.39
CA GLU A 383 -28.84 -8.55 -19.46
C GLU A 383 -30.26 -8.91 -19.91
N ASP A 384 -31.08 -7.91 -20.21
CA ASP A 384 -32.47 -8.10 -20.63
C ASP A 384 -32.54 -8.91 -21.95
N LEU A 385 -31.59 -8.66 -22.87
CA LEU A 385 -31.43 -9.43 -24.10
C LEU A 385 -30.93 -10.86 -23.85
N SER A 386 -30.01 -11.08 -22.90
CA SER A 386 -29.49 -12.41 -22.58
C SER A 386 -30.53 -13.28 -21.89
N GLU A 387 -31.31 -12.70 -20.97
CA GLU A 387 -32.46 -13.35 -20.34
C GLU A 387 -33.51 -13.74 -21.35
N LYS A 388 -33.88 -12.82 -22.26
CA LYS A 388 -34.85 -13.12 -23.33
C LYS A 388 -34.37 -14.29 -24.18
N LYS A 389 -33.11 -14.28 -24.63
CA LYS A 389 -32.52 -15.35 -25.43
C LYS A 389 -32.49 -16.70 -24.67
N ALA A 390 -32.27 -16.68 -23.36
CA ALA A 390 -32.33 -17.89 -22.52
C ALA A 390 -33.76 -18.43 -22.40
N LYS A 391 -34.75 -17.55 -22.19
CA LYS A 391 -36.19 -17.90 -22.15
C LYS A 391 -36.67 -18.46 -23.50
N ASP A 392 -36.29 -17.83 -24.61
CA ASP A 392 -36.60 -18.32 -25.97
C ASP A 392 -36.01 -19.73 -26.21
N LYS A 393 -34.77 -19.99 -25.72
CA LYS A 393 -34.15 -21.33 -25.77
C LYS A 393 -34.89 -22.33 -24.88
N LEU A 394 -35.33 -21.97 -23.67
CA LEU A 394 -36.17 -22.83 -22.82
C LEU A 394 -37.52 -23.18 -23.45
N VAL A 395 -38.16 -22.24 -24.15
CA VAL A 395 -39.41 -22.53 -24.89
C VAL A 395 -39.17 -23.60 -25.96
N SER A 396 -38.01 -23.58 -26.64
CA SER A 396 -37.64 -24.61 -27.63
C SER A 396 -37.29 -25.99 -27.03
N LEU A 397 -36.93 -26.03 -25.74
CA LEU A 397 -36.61 -27.27 -25.02
C LEU A 397 -37.87 -28.06 -24.66
N GLY A 398 -38.95 -27.38 -24.27
CA GLY A 398 -40.19 -28.02 -23.83
C GLY A 398 -40.03 -28.78 -22.50
N SER A 399 -40.52 -30.01 -22.43
CA SER A 399 -40.48 -30.85 -21.21
C SER A 399 -40.01 -32.29 -21.50
N PRO A 400 -38.76 -32.47 -21.99
CA PRO A 400 -38.22 -33.76 -22.42
C PRO A 400 -38.14 -34.77 -21.27
N LYS A 401 -38.53 -36.03 -21.53
CA LYS A 401 -38.57 -37.11 -20.55
C LYS A 401 -37.65 -38.26 -20.92
N PHE A 402 -37.16 -38.99 -19.92
CA PHE A 402 -36.39 -40.21 -20.14
C PHE A 402 -37.18 -41.23 -20.98
N GLY A 403 -36.52 -41.84 -21.97
CA GLY A 403 -37.13 -42.73 -22.96
C GLY A 403 -37.81 -42.02 -24.14
N GLU A 404 -37.90 -40.68 -24.15
CA GLU A 404 -38.50 -39.92 -25.25
C GLU A 404 -37.55 -39.79 -26.45
N VAL A 405 -38.14 -39.71 -27.65
CA VAL A 405 -37.44 -39.32 -28.89
C VAL A 405 -38.13 -38.09 -29.48
N SER A 406 -37.52 -36.90 -29.37
CA SER A 406 -38.15 -35.65 -29.84
C SER A 406 -37.16 -34.51 -30.14
N PRO A 407 -37.58 -33.47 -30.89
CA PRO A 407 -36.77 -32.27 -31.09
C PRO A 407 -36.36 -31.57 -29.78
N GLY A 408 -37.22 -31.58 -28.75
CA GLY A 408 -36.91 -30.99 -27.44
C GLY A 408 -35.76 -31.71 -26.74
N VAL A 409 -35.70 -33.04 -26.86
CA VAL A 409 -34.54 -33.83 -26.40
C VAL A 409 -33.27 -33.46 -27.15
N ARG A 410 -33.33 -33.22 -28.47
CA ARG A 410 -32.17 -32.76 -29.24
C ARG A 410 -31.70 -31.39 -28.77
N GLU A 411 -32.61 -30.46 -28.52
CA GLU A 411 -32.24 -29.16 -27.96
C GLU A 411 -31.69 -29.28 -26.53
N LEU A 412 -32.13 -30.26 -25.72
CA LEU A 412 -31.54 -30.53 -24.40
C LEU A 412 -30.10 -31.02 -24.54
N GLN A 413 -29.84 -31.96 -25.44
CA GLN A 413 -28.48 -32.45 -25.74
C GLN A 413 -27.56 -31.33 -26.24
N LYS A 414 -28.05 -30.45 -27.12
CA LYS A 414 -27.32 -29.25 -27.56
C LYS A 414 -27.10 -28.26 -26.41
N THR A 415 -28.09 -28.05 -25.55
CA THR A 415 -27.98 -27.14 -24.41
C THR A 415 -26.96 -27.63 -23.39
N LEU A 416 -26.99 -28.91 -23.03
CA LEU A 416 -25.98 -29.53 -22.17
C LEU A 416 -24.59 -29.47 -22.82
N LYS A 417 -24.49 -29.59 -24.15
CA LYS A 417 -23.23 -29.40 -24.90
C LYS A 417 -22.74 -27.95 -24.87
N GLU A 418 -23.64 -26.99 -25.10
CA GLU A 418 -23.35 -25.56 -24.96
C GLU A 418 -22.86 -25.24 -23.54
N LEU A 419 -23.39 -25.91 -22.52
CA LEU A 419 -23.00 -25.75 -21.11
C LEU A 419 -21.76 -26.57 -20.69
N GLY A 420 -21.35 -27.58 -21.48
CA GLY A 420 -20.13 -28.37 -21.27
C GLY A 420 -20.31 -29.80 -20.70
N TYR A 421 -21.56 -30.26 -20.51
CA TYR A 421 -21.89 -31.53 -19.86
C TYR A 421 -22.26 -32.66 -20.84
N PHE A 422 -22.32 -32.38 -22.16
CA PHE A 422 -22.66 -33.36 -23.20
C PHE A 422 -21.73 -33.26 -24.42
N ASP A 423 -20.85 -34.23 -24.58
CA ASP A 423 -19.85 -34.34 -25.67
C ASP A 423 -20.34 -35.16 -26.88
N ASN A 424 -21.34 -36.02 -26.66
CA ASN A 424 -21.89 -36.98 -27.61
C ASN A 424 -22.68 -36.34 -28.77
N LYS A 425 -23.09 -37.13 -29.77
CA LYS A 425 -23.97 -36.66 -30.87
C LYS A 425 -25.39 -36.39 -30.36
N ASP A 426 -26.02 -35.32 -30.86
CA ASP A 426 -27.38 -34.90 -30.52
C ASP A 426 -28.45 -35.76 -31.24
N THR A 427 -28.55 -37.01 -30.79
CA THR A 427 -29.40 -38.07 -31.38
C THR A 427 -30.90 -37.77 -31.37
N ALA A 428 -31.36 -36.84 -30.52
CA ALA A 428 -32.78 -36.63 -30.16
C ALA A 428 -33.39 -37.73 -29.26
N ILE A 429 -32.58 -38.63 -28.69
CA ILE A 429 -33.03 -39.76 -27.86
C ILE A 429 -32.61 -39.56 -26.41
N PHE A 430 -33.56 -39.55 -25.46
CA PHE A 430 -33.30 -39.37 -24.04
C PHE A 430 -33.00 -40.72 -23.38
N GLY A 431 -31.91 -41.36 -23.80
CA GLY A 431 -31.37 -42.55 -23.17
C GLY A 431 -30.37 -42.23 -22.04
N ASP A 432 -29.69 -43.26 -21.56
CA ASP A 432 -28.83 -43.19 -20.36
C ASP A 432 -27.73 -42.13 -20.47
N ILE A 433 -27.09 -41.94 -21.63
CA ILE A 433 -26.07 -40.90 -21.83
C ILE A 433 -26.64 -39.49 -21.54
N THR A 434 -27.85 -39.20 -22.04
CA THR A 434 -28.49 -37.89 -21.82
C THR A 434 -28.92 -37.73 -20.36
N LYS A 435 -29.32 -38.84 -19.71
CA LYS A 435 -29.64 -38.87 -18.28
C LYS A 435 -28.39 -38.63 -17.42
N THR A 436 -27.27 -39.27 -17.72
CA THR A 436 -25.99 -39.08 -17.02
C THR A 436 -25.52 -37.63 -17.14
N SER A 437 -25.43 -37.08 -18.34
CA SER A 437 -25.07 -35.66 -18.54
C SER A 437 -25.99 -34.68 -17.80
N LEU A 438 -27.28 -35.01 -17.64
CA LEU A 438 -28.21 -34.18 -16.87
C LEU A 438 -28.01 -34.35 -15.35
N ILE A 439 -27.66 -35.55 -14.88
CA ILE A 439 -27.26 -35.81 -13.48
C ILE A 439 -25.96 -35.05 -13.15
N ASP A 440 -24.95 -35.12 -14.02
CA ASP A 440 -23.68 -34.42 -13.86
C ASP A 440 -23.90 -32.90 -13.75
N TYR A 441 -24.76 -32.34 -14.62
CA TYR A 441 -25.22 -30.96 -14.52
C TYR A 441 -25.93 -30.67 -13.19
N GLN A 442 -26.86 -31.52 -12.77
CA GLN A 442 -27.63 -31.31 -11.53
C GLN A 442 -26.77 -31.41 -10.27
N LEU A 443 -25.73 -32.24 -10.26
CA LEU A 443 -24.76 -32.36 -9.17
C LEU A 443 -23.85 -31.12 -9.10
N ASP A 444 -23.27 -30.70 -10.23
CA ASP A 444 -22.43 -29.49 -10.31
C ASP A 444 -23.17 -28.21 -9.91
N LYS A 445 -24.49 -28.18 -10.12
CA LYS A 445 -25.37 -27.07 -9.73
C LYS A 445 -26.06 -27.26 -8.37
N GLU A 446 -25.70 -28.30 -7.62
CA GLU A 446 -26.26 -28.62 -6.29
C GLU A 446 -27.80 -28.73 -6.27
N ILE A 447 -28.42 -29.06 -7.41
CA ILE A 447 -29.87 -29.25 -7.58
C ILE A 447 -30.31 -30.58 -6.95
N ILE A 448 -29.40 -31.56 -6.99
CA ILE A 448 -29.44 -32.86 -6.32
C ILE A 448 -28.11 -33.05 -5.57
N GLN A 449 -28.10 -33.90 -4.55
CA GLN A 449 -26.89 -34.27 -3.80
C GLN A 449 -26.37 -35.65 -4.21
N HIS A 450 -27.27 -36.55 -4.60
CA HIS A 450 -26.97 -37.93 -4.92
C HIS A 450 -27.68 -38.41 -6.20
N THR A 451 -27.15 -39.47 -6.83
CA THR A 451 -27.63 -39.98 -8.12
C THR A 451 -28.95 -40.77 -8.02
N ASP A 452 -29.38 -41.10 -6.81
CA ASP A 452 -30.64 -41.76 -6.45
C ASP A 452 -31.70 -40.78 -5.92
N ASP A 453 -31.39 -39.48 -5.83
CA ASP A 453 -32.38 -38.44 -5.51
C ASP A 453 -33.57 -38.49 -6.49
N MET A 454 -34.77 -38.24 -5.99
CA MET A 454 -36.01 -38.31 -6.80
C MET A 454 -36.02 -37.39 -8.04
N GLY A 455 -35.17 -36.36 -8.06
CA GLY A 455 -34.98 -35.45 -9.20
C GLY A 455 -33.83 -35.80 -10.15
N ALA A 456 -33.05 -36.85 -9.87
CA ALA A 456 -31.83 -37.19 -10.60
C ALA A 456 -32.11 -37.63 -12.04
N GLY A 457 -31.56 -36.89 -13.00
CA GLY A 457 -31.76 -37.10 -14.43
C GLY A 457 -33.14 -36.64 -14.91
N VAL A 458 -33.86 -35.83 -14.12
CA VAL A 458 -35.17 -35.28 -14.47
C VAL A 458 -35.03 -33.81 -14.86
N PHE A 459 -35.49 -33.45 -16.07
CA PHE A 459 -35.61 -32.07 -16.52
C PHE A 459 -36.84 -31.40 -15.87
N GLY A 460 -36.79 -31.25 -14.54
CA GLY A 460 -37.84 -30.62 -13.74
C GLY A 460 -37.66 -29.11 -13.58
N PRO A 461 -38.61 -28.42 -12.91
CA PRO A 461 -38.61 -26.95 -12.80
C PRO A 461 -37.33 -26.36 -12.17
N LYS A 462 -36.70 -27.05 -11.22
CA LYS A 462 -35.40 -26.62 -10.64
C LYS A 462 -34.28 -26.67 -11.70
N THR A 463 -34.17 -27.79 -12.41
CA THR A 463 -33.20 -28.02 -13.50
C THR A 463 -33.38 -26.99 -14.62
N MET A 464 -34.62 -26.76 -15.03
CA MET A 464 -34.98 -25.76 -16.04
C MET A 464 -34.58 -24.33 -15.63
N LYS A 465 -34.89 -23.91 -14.40
CA LYS A 465 -34.52 -22.58 -13.87
C LYS A 465 -33.00 -22.40 -13.77
N SER A 466 -32.26 -23.44 -13.39
CA SER A 466 -30.80 -23.39 -13.36
C SER A 466 -30.22 -23.24 -14.77
N ILE A 467 -30.74 -23.98 -15.74
CA ILE A 467 -30.34 -23.89 -17.16
C ILE A 467 -30.67 -22.51 -17.74
N GLU A 468 -31.79 -21.89 -17.35
CA GLU A 468 -32.11 -20.50 -17.69
C GLU A 468 -31.02 -19.52 -17.26
N ALA A 469 -30.58 -19.63 -15.99
CA ALA A 469 -29.57 -18.75 -15.41
C ALA A 469 -28.18 -18.95 -16.04
N ASP A 470 -27.76 -20.21 -16.24
CA ASP A 470 -26.50 -20.52 -16.90
C ASP A 470 -26.49 -20.06 -18.37
N LEU A 471 -27.60 -20.25 -19.11
CA LEU A 471 -27.74 -19.78 -20.48
C LEU A 471 -27.73 -18.25 -20.56
N SER A 472 -28.48 -17.56 -19.70
CA SER A 472 -28.47 -16.09 -19.64
C SER A 472 -27.06 -15.57 -19.41
N LYS A 473 -26.35 -16.11 -18.39
CA LYS A 473 -24.96 -15.77 -18.10
C LYS A 473 -24.02 -16.05 -19.27
N LYS A 474 -24.18 -17.18 -19.95
CA LYS A 474 -23.37 -17.54 -21.13
C LYS A 474 -23.64 -16.58 -22.31
N TYR A 475 -24.89 -16.22 -22.56
CA TYR A 475 -25.27 -15.31 -23.63
C TYR A 475 -24.87 -13.87 -23.34
N LEU A 476 -24.93 -13.42 -22.09
CA LEU A 476 -24.41 -12.11 -21.66
C LEU A 476 -22.91 -11.99 -21.97
N ASN A 477 -22.12 -13.00 -21.60
CA ASN A 477 -20.69 -13.04 -21.91
C ASN A 477 -20.39 -12.99 -23.42
N GLN A 478 -21.19 -13.68 -24.25
CA GLN A 478 -21.07 -13.64 -25.72
C GLN A 478 -21.43 -12.26 -26.30
N LEU A 479 -22.46 -11.59 -25.75
CA LEU A 479 -22.86 -10.26 -26.19
C LEU A 479 -21.80 -9.21 -25.84
N ILE A 480 -21.18 -9.32 -24.67
CA ILE A 480 -20.07 -8.47 -24.23
C ILE A 480 -18.85 -8.64 -25.15
N SER A 481 -18.42 -9.88 -25.42
CA SER A 481 -17.22 -10.10 -26.25
C SER A 481 -17.35 -9.52 -27.67
N VAL A 482 -18.54 -9.61 -28.28
CA VAL A 482 -18.82 -9.03 -29.62
C VAL A 482 -18.76 -7.50 -29.63
N LEU A 483 -18.99 -6.83 -28.49
CA LEU A 483 -18.86 -5.37 -28.38
C LEU A 483 -17.41 -4.90 -28.20
N ASP A 484 -16.54 -5.76 -27.70
CA ASP A 484 -15.11 -5.45 -27.57
C ASP A 484 -14.37 -5.68 -28.89
N ASP A 485 -14.67 -6.76 -29.61
CA ASP A 485 -14.12 -7.02 -30.96
C ASP A 485 -14.44 -5.87 -31.94
N LYS A 486 -15.65 -5.30 -31.85
CA LYS A 486 -16.10 -4.16 -32.69
C LYS A 486 -15.45 -2.81 -32.36
N LYS A 487 -14.62 -2.73 -31.32
CA LYS A 487 -13.81 -1.53 -30.98
C LYS A 487 -12.33 -1.69 -31.32
N ALA A 488 -11.91 -2.89 -31.74
CA ALA A 488 -10.53 -3.24 -32.03
C ALA A 488 -10.17 -3.19 -33.53
N GLY A 489 -11.17 -2.98 -34.40
CA GLY A 489 -11.04 -2.67 -35.82
C GLY A 489 -11.69 -1.34 -36.16
#